data_AF-A0AAV2D9L8-F1
#
_entry.id   AF-A0AAV2D9L8-F1
#
_cell.length_a   1.000
_cell.length_b   1.000
_cell.length_c   1.000
_cell.angle_alpha   90.00
_cell.angle_beta   90.00
_cell.angle_gamma   90.00
#
_symmetry.space_group_name_H-M   'P 1'
#
loop_
_entity.id
_entity.type
_entity.pdbx_description
1 polymer ?
#
loop_
_entity_poly.entity_id
_entity_poly.type
_entity_poly.pdbx_seq_one_letter_code
_entity_poly.pdbx_strand_id
1 'polypeptide(L)'
;MTNKCNSPSPDGISSSNANHGSALMQQHRKELVGFLGMSLEAICQTKSLDEVESIVLKVVEHSTDPVETTILIAQVSRLAEFIEIIPCSLSTIETGCGVESSVSQMTKDMKARLVHRKRKLSCLKEELSRLGDEGMKLEVKIQQLSARKAELIGKRNLIVVELEKANEEASKELEDFTKQCDEDKLKIDGRLKAKERVAQSNASWKLFKENLGW
;
A
#
# COMPACT_ATOMS: atom_id res chain seq x y z
N MET A 1 -92.09 85.93 -22.00
CA MET A 1 -92.05 84.50 -21.63
C MET A 1 -92.63 83.75 -22.82
N THR A 2 -91.90 83.04 -23.68
CA THR A 2 -90.85 82.04 -23.45
C THR A 2 -89.84 82.04 -24.63
N ASN A 3 -88.61 81.65 -24.32
CA ASN A 3 -87.44 81.71 -25.19
C ASN A 3 -87.45 80.71 -26.35
N LYS A 4 -86.89 81.15 -27.48
CA LYS A 4 -86.65 80.39 -28.72
C LYS A 4 -85.13 80.26 -28.86
N CYS A 5 -84.58 79.06 -28.73
CA CYS A 5 -83.18 78.77 -29.04
C CYS A 5 -83.13 77.57 -30.00
N ASN A 6 -82.59 77.80 -31.19
CA ASN A 6 -82.08 76.77 -32.10
C ASN A 6 -80.75 77.28 -32.65
N SER A 7 -79.69 76.51 -32.43
CA SER A 7 -78.66 76.07 -33.40
C SER A 7 -77.31 75.85 -32.68
N PRO A 8 -76.70 74.66 -32.78
CA PRO A 8 -75.34 74.41 -32.35
C PRO A 8 -74.34 74.65 -33.49
N SER A 9 -73.12 75.06 -33.15
CA SER A 9 -71.95 74.83 -34.02
C SER A 9 -70.78 74.25 -33.22
N PRO A 10 -69.97 73.42 -33.89
CA PRO A 10 -69.04 72.48 -33.29
C PRO A 10 -67.67 73.10 -33.15
N ASP A 11 -66.86 72.66 -32.19
CA ASP A 11 -65.40 72.67 -32.34
C ASP A 11 -64.73 71.78 -31.30
N GLY A 12 -63.78 70.96 -31.78
CA GLY A 12 -62.61 70.58 -30.99
C GLY A 12 -62.60 69.17 -30.39
N ILE A 13 -62.43 68.14 -31.23
CA ILE A 13 -61.60 66.98 -30.83
C ILE A 13 -60.57 66.76 -31.94
N SER A 14 -59.36 67.26 -31.73
CA SER A 14 -58.23 67.07 -32.65
C SER A 14 -57.04 66.48 -31.89
N SER A 15 -56.78 65.21 -32.19
CA SER A 15 -55.48 64.53 -32.28
C SER A 15 -54.37 64.90 -31.29
N SER A 16 -54.27 64.17 -30.18
CA SER A 16 -53.08 64.15 -29.31
C SER A 16 -52.52 62.75 -29.00
N ASN A 17 -52.82 61.72 -29.81
CA ASN A 17 -52.33 60.36 -29.56
C ASN A 17 -51.24 59.84 -30.53
N ALA A 18 -50.92 60.56 -31.62
CA ALA A 18 -49.99 60.03 -32.63
C ALA A 18 -48.50 60.14 -32.24
N ASN A 19 -48.11 61.09 -31.39
CA ASN A 19 -46.69 61.34 -31.07
C ASN A 19 -46.11 60.45 -29.96
N HIS A 20 -46.92 59.86 -29.08
CA HIS A 20 -46.43 59.00 -27.99
C HIS A 20 -46.03 57.59 -28.44
N GLY A 21 -46.67 57.04 -29.48
CA GLY A 21 -46.33 55.70 -30.00
C GLY A 21 -44.96 55.63 -30.68
N SER A 22 -44.52 56.72 -31.32
CA SER A 22 -43.26 56.79 -32.07
C SER A 22 -42.01 56.80 -31.16
N ALA A 23 -42.06 57.54 -30.04
CA ALA A 23 -40.95 57.62 -29.10
C ALA A 23 -40.72 56.31 -28.33
N LEU A 24 -41.80 55.64 -27.93
CA LEU A 24 -41.77 54.38 -27.19
C LEU A 24 -41.23 53.23 -28.07
N MET A 25 -41.57 53.23 -29.37
CA MET A 25 -41.02 52.28 -30.34
C MET A 25 -39.50 52.48 -30.56
N GLN A 26 -39.01 53.72 -30.65
CA GLN A 26 -37.57 53.98 -30.76
C GLN A 26 -36.79 53.50 -29.53
N GLN A 27 -37.38 53.60 -28.35
CA GLN A 27 -36.77 53.10 -27.11
C GLN A 27 -36.64 51.57 -27.14
N HIS A 28 -37.70 50.83 -27.45
CA HIS A 28 -37.65 49.37 -27.56
C HIS A 28 -36.65 48.90 -28.61
N ARG A 29 -36.53 49.60 -29.76
CA ARG A 29 -35.50 49.30 -30.77
C ARG A 29 -34.08 49.52 -30.24
N LYS A 30 -33.86 50.58 -29.46
CA LYS A 30 -32.55 50.87 -28.86
C LYS A 30 -32.16 49.82 -27.82
N GLU A 31 -33.11 49.40 -26.98
CA GLU A 31 -32.93 48.31 -26.01
C GLU A 31 -32.65 46.98 -26.72
N LEU A 32 -33.41 46.67 -27.78
CA LEU A 32 -33.19 45.47 -28.61
C LEU A 32 -31.80 45.46 -29.25
N VAL A 33 -31.34 46.59 -29.80
CA VAL A 33 -29.98 46.73 -30.35
C VAL A 33 -28.92 46.49 -29.27
N GLY A 34 -29.18 46.91 -28.03
CA GLY A 34 -28.32 46.61 -26.88
C GLY A 34 -28.18 45.11 -26.65
N PHE A 35 -29.29 44.37 -26.63
CA PHE A 35 -29.27 42.90 -26.49
C PHE A 35 -28.66 42.19 -27.70
N LEU A 36 -28.92 42.65 -28.93
CA LEU A 36 -28.32 42.09 -30.14
C LEU A 36 -26.79 42.28 -30.19
N GLY A 37 -26.24 43.23 -29.42
CA GLY A 37 -24.80 43.40 -29.24
C GLY A 37 -24.16 42.42 -28.24
N MET A 38 -24.94 41.65 -27.50
CA MET A 38 -24.47 40.68 -26.50
C MET A 38 -24.42 39.25 -27.09
N SER A 39 -23.62 38.37 -26.48
CA SER A 39 -23.71 36.93 -26.79
C SER A 39 -24.92 36.29 -26.12
N LEU A 40 -25.41 35.19 -26.67
CA LEU A 40 -26.48 34.38 -26.07
C LEU A 40 -26.14 33.93 -24.64
N GLU A 41 -24.88 33.57 -24.37
CA GLU A 41 -24.45 33.28 -23.00
C GLU A 41 -24.60 34.48 -22.07
N ALA A 42 -24.18 35.67 -22.51
CA ALA A 42 -24.26 36.87 -21.70
C ALA A 42 -25.72 37.25 -21.39
N ILE A 43 -26.62 37.12 -22.38
CA ILE A 43 -28.06 37.37 -22.20
C ILE A 43 -28.69 36.33 -21.25
N CYS A 44 -28.29 35.05 -21.36
CA CYS A 44 -28.71 34.01 -20.42
C CYS A 44 -28.23 34.29 -18.99
N GLN A 45 -26.98 34.72 -18.81
CA GLN A 45 -26.38 35.00 -17.51
C GLN A 45 -27.06 36.19 -16.81
N THR A 46 -27.53 37.19 -17.56
CA THR A 46 -28.32 38.30 -17.02
C THR A 46 -29.80 37.96 -16.83
N LYS A 47 -30.23 36.74 -17.19
CA LYS A 47 -31.63 36.29 -17.16
C LYS A 47 -32.57 37.20 -17.95
N SER A 48 -32.08 37.75 -19.06
CA SER A 48 -32.80 38.77 -19.84
C SER A 48 -33.49 38.20 -21.09
N LEU A 49 -33.46 36.88 -21.32
CA LEU A 49 -34.04 36.28 -22.53
C LEU A 49 -35.55 36.51 -22.69
N ASP A 50 -36.32 36.38 -21.60
CA ASP A 50 -37.76 36.70 -21.57
C ASP A 50 -38.02 38.19 -21.83
N GLU A 51 -37.08 39.04 -21.40
CA GLU A 51 -37.11 40.49 -21.63
C GLU A 51 -36.84 40.81 -23.10
N VAL A 52 -35.90 40.11 -23.75
CA VAL A 52 -35.66 40.21 -25.20
C VAL A 52 -36.89 39.77 -25.98
N GLU A 53 -37.53 38.65 -25.64
CA GLU A 53 -38.76 38.19 -26.27
C GLU A 53 -39.88 39.24 -26.15
N SER A 54 -40.08 39.79 -24.94
CA SER A 54 -41.07 40.85 -24.69
C SER A 54 -40.82 42.10 -25.53
N ILE A 55 -39.55 42.52 -25.68
CA ILE A 55 -39.17 43.68 -26.50
C ILE A 55 -39.44 43.40 -27.98
N VAL A 56 -39.09 42.21 -28.49
CA VAL A 56 -39.35 41.85 -29.89
C VAL A 56 -40.84 41.82 -30.20
N LEU A 57 -41.67 41.23 -29.32
CA LEU A 57 -43.14 41.23 -29.47
C LEU A 57 -43.73 42.65 -29.48
N LYS A 58 -43.27 43.52 -28.60
CA LYS A 58 -43.68 44.94 -28.58
C LYS A 58 -43.27 45.68 -29.86
N VAL A 59 -42.12 45.35 -30.46
CA VAL A 59 -41.70 45.94 -31.75
C VAL A 59 -42.54 45.42 -32.91
N VAL A 60 -42.94 44.13 -32.89
CA VAL A 60 -43.87 43.53 -33.88
C VAL A 60 -45.22 44.25 -33.86
N GLU A 61 -45.81 44.45 -32.69
CA GLU A 61 -47.14 45.08 -32.53
C GLU A 61 -47.21 46.50 -33.10
N HIS A 62 -46.09 47.22 -33.11
CA HIS A 62 -46.02 48.62 -33.54
C HIS A 62 -45.39 48.80 -34.93
N SER A 63 -44.98 47.71 -35.61
CA SER A 63 -44.41 47.79 -36.96
C SER A 63 -45.51 47.95 -38.01
N THR A 64 -45.34 48.93 -38.89
CA THR A 64 -46.23 49.17 -40.03
C THR A 64 -45.71 48.54 -41.33
N ASP A 65 -44.51 47.96 -41.30
CA ASP A 65 -43.90 47.27 -42.44
C ASP A 65 -44.21 45.76 -42.39
N PRO A 66 -44.94 45.21 -43.38
CA PRO A 66 -45.25 43.80 -43.44
C PRO A 66 -44.01 42.90 -43.53
N VAL A 67 -42.93 43.39 -44.15
CA VAL A 67 -41.68 42.64 -44.31
C VAL A 67 -40.94 42.55 -42.97
N GLU A 68 -40.75 43.69 -42.30
CA GLU A 68 -40.18 43.76 -40.95
C GLU A 68 -40.97 42.90 -39.95
N THR A 69 -42.30 43.01 -39.96
CA THR A 69 -43.20 42.20 -39.11
C THR A 69 -42.97 40.71 -39.31
N THR A 70 -42.88 40.24 -40.55
CA THR A 70 -42.64 38.82 -40.87
C THR A 70 -41.28 38.35 -40.37
N ILE A 71 -40.24 39.18 -40.52
CA ILE A 71 -38.88 38.87 -40.05
C ILE A 71 -38.85 38.79 -38.53
N LEU A 72 -39.43 39.75 -37.83
CA LEU A 72 -39.45 39.78 -36.36
C LEU A 72 -40.24 38.61 -35.77
N ILE A 73 -41.38 38.24 -36.36
CA ILE A 73 -42.14 37.05 -35.94
C ILE A 73 -41.30 35.77 -36.09
N ALA A 74 -40.55 35.64 -37.18
CA ALA A 74 -39.62 34.51 -37.36
C ALA A 74 -38.49 34.51 -36.31
N GLN A 75 -38.03 35.69 -35.86
CA GLN A 75 -37.06 35.79 -34.77
C GLN A 75 -37.65 35.43 -33.40
N VAL A 76 -38.93 35.75 -33.13
CA VAL A 76 -39.62 35.33 -31.89
C VAL A 76 -39.64 33.81 -31.78
N SER A 77 -39.98 33.09 -32.86
CA SER A 77 -39.95 31.62 -32.86
C SER A 77 -38.56 31.06 -32.55
N ARG A 78 -37.51 31.73 -33.04
CA ARG A 78 -36.12 31.33 -32.80
C ARG A 78 -35.62 31.70 -31.40
N LEU A 79 -36.13 32.78 -30.84
CA LEU A 79 -35.90 33.16 -29.43
C LEU A 79 -36.51 32.14 -28.47
N ALA A 80 -37.71 31.63 -28.76
CA ALA A 80 -38.32 30.57 -27.98
C ALA A 80 -37.45 29.29 -27.94
N GLU A 81 -36.86 28.90 -29.07
CA GLU A 81 -35.89 27.78 -29.12
C GLU A 81 -34.66 28.07 -28.24
N PHE A 82 -34.16 29.30 -28.23
CA PHE A 82 -33.00 29.67 -27.40
C PHE A 82 -33.31 29.71 -25.90
N ILE A 83 -34.51 30.19 -25.53
CA ILE A 83 -35.01 30.19 -24.15
C ILE A 83 -35.04 28.76 -23.59
N GLU A 84 -35.46 27.80 -24.41
CA GLU A 84 -35.55 26.40 -24.00
C GLU A 84 -34.18 25.70 -23.92
N ILE A 85 -33.30 25.92 -24.90
CA ILE A 85 -32.10 25.08 -25.08
C ILE A 85 -30.85 25.64 -24.36
N ILE A 86 -30.62 26.96 -24.41
CA ILE A 86 -29.34 27.55 -24.02
C ILE A 86 -29.09 27.48 -22.49
N PRO A 87 -30.07 27.79 -21.61
CA PRO A 87 -29.85 27.69 -20.16
C PRO A 87 -29.47 26.27 -19.72
N CYS A 88 -30.13 25.25 -20.26
CA CYS A 88 -29.82 23.84 -19.98
C CYS A 88 -28.42 23.46 -20.49
N SER A 89 -28.04 23.93 -21.68
CA SER A 89 -26.73 23.67 -22.27
C SER A 89 -25.59 24.28 -21.43
N LEU A 90 -25.76 25.52 -20.96
CA LEU A 90 -24.77 26.18 -20.10
C LEU A 90 -24.59 25.49 -18.75
N SER A 91 -25.69 25.06 -18.12
CA SER A 91 -25.63 24.28 -16.89
C SER A 91 -24.90 22.93 -17.10
N THR A 92 -25.11 22.29 -18.25
CA THR A 92 -24.42 21.05 -18.62
C THR A 92 -22.92 21.27 -18.82
N ILE A 93 -22.53 22.39 -19.45
CA ILE A 93 -21.11 22.75 -19.64
C ILE A 93 -20.44 23.02 -18.29
N GLU A 94 -21.06 23.80 -17.41
CA GLU A 94 -20.50 24.16 -16.10
C GLU A 94 -20.31 22.93 -15.19
N THR A 95 -21.33 22.06 -15.14
CA THR A 95 -21.23 20.78 -14.43
C THR A 95 -20.18 19.87 -15.05
N GLY A 96 -20.08 19.83 -16.38
CA GLY A 96 -19.03 19.12 -17.12
C GLY A 96 -17.62 19.58 -16.76
N CYS A 97 -17.36 20.89 -16.73
CA CYS A 97 -16.06 21.47 -16.34
C CYS A 97 -15.63 21.07 -14.91
N GLY A 98 -16.58 21.01 -13.97
CA GLY A 98 -16.32 20.54 -12.61
C GLY A 98 -15.91 19.06 -12.58
N VAL A 99 -16.60 18.23 -13.36
CA VAL A 99 -16.27 16.80 -13.50
C VAL A 99 -14.90 16.61 -14.16
N GLU A 100 -14.58 17.34 -15.22
CA GLU A 100 -13.29 17.23 -15.92
C GLU A 100 -12.11 17.55 -14.98
N SER A 101 -12.23 18.61 -14.19
CA SER A 101 -11.20 19.00 -13.22
C SER A 101 -11.02 17.93 -12.15
N SER A 102 -12.13 17.38 -11.63
CA SER A 102 -12.12 16.30 -10.63
C SER A 102 -11.49 15.01 -11.18
N VAL A 103 -11.88 14.60 -12.39
CA VAL A 103 -11.36 13.40 -13.07
C VAL A 103 -9.87 13.55 -13.38
N SER A 104 -9.45 14.73 -13.83
CA SER A 104 -8.04 15.04 -14.08
C SER A 104 -7.19 14.89 -12.82
N GLN A 105 -7.67 15.41 -11.68
CA GLN A 105 -6.98 15.27 -10.40
C GLN A 105 -6.93 13.82 -9.92
N MET A 106 -8.06 13.11 -9.97
CA MET A 106 -8.14 11.69 -9.60
C MET A 106 -7.18 10.82 -10.43
N THR A 107 -7.06 11.11 -11.73
CA THR A 107 -6.15 10.41 -12.65
C THR A 107 -4.69 10.62 -12.26
N LYS A 108 -4.30 11.87 -11.94
CA LYS A 108 -2.93 12.19 -11.47
C LYS A 108 -2.61 11.44 -10.18
N ASP A 109 -3.53 11.44 -9.21
CA ASP A 109 -3.36 10.76 -7.93
C ASP A 109 -3.25 9.24 -8.10
N MET A 110 -4.11 8.64 -8.93
CA MET A 110 -4.04 7.23 -9.27
C MET A 110 -2.68 6.87 -9.91
N LYS A 111 -2.19 7.68 -10.84
CA LYS A 111 -0.90 7.46 -11.50
C LYS A 111 0.26 7.54 -10.50
N ALA A 112 0.25 8.52 -9.60
CA ALA A 112 1.25 8.65 -8.55
C ALA A 112 1.25 7.42 -7.61
N ARG A 113 0.06 6.99 -7.17
CA ARG A 113 -0.08 5.77 -6.33
C ARG A 113 0.39 4.51 -7.06
N LEU A 114 0.10 4.37 -8.35
CA LEU A 114 0.54 3.23 -9.15
C LEU A 114 2.07 3.17 -9.23
N VAL A 115 2.71 4.29 -9.54
CA VAL A 115 4.18 4.38 -9.60
C VAL A 115 4.80 4.05 -8.24
N HIS A 116 4.26 4.61 -7.15
CA HIS A 116 4.73 4.32 -5.81
C HIS A 116 4.61 2.83 -5.46
N ARG A 117 3.46 2.21 -5.73
CA ARG A 117 3.24 0.77 -5.50
C ARG A 117 4.18 -0.09 -6.33
N LYS A 118 4.42 0.26 -7.60
CA LYS A 118 5.36 -0.48 -8.48
C LYS A 118 6.79 -0.44 -7.94
N ARG A 119 7.26 0.72 -7.45
CA ARG A 119 8.58 0.82 -6.80
C ARG A 119 8.66 -0.05 -5.55
N LYS A 120 7.66 0.06 -4.66
CA LYS A 120 7.61 -0.75 -3.43
C LYS A 120 7.65 -2.24 -3.73
N LEU A 121 6.94 -2.69 -4.76
CA LEU A 121 6.94 -4.09 -5.20
C LEU A 121 8.33 -4.53 -5.70
N SER A 122 9.03 -3.66 -6.45
CA SER A 122 10.42 -3.94 -6.87
C SER A 122 11.35 -4.11 -5.66
N CYS A 123 11.31 -3.17 -4.72
CA CYS A 123 12.14 -3.24 -3.51
C CYS A 123 11.87 -4.52 -2.70
N LEU A 124 10.60 -4.88 -2.50
CA LEU A 124 10.23 -6.10 -1.79
C LEU A 124 10.70 -7.37 -2.52
N LYS A 125 10.67 -7.37 -3.86
CA LYS A 125 11.15 -8.50 -4.66
C LYS A 125 12.67 -8.67 -4.54
N GLU A 126 13.41 -7.58 -4.56
CA GLU A 126 14.86 -7.58 -4.35
C GLU A 126 15.22 -8.06 -2.93
N GLU A 127 14.50 -7.56 -1.92
CA GLU A 127 14.70 -7.98 -0.53
C GLU A 127 14.37 -9.46 -0.32
N LEU A 128 13.28 -9.95 -0.90
CA LEU A 128 12.91 -11.37 -0.86
C LEU A 128 14.01 -12.24 -1.49
N SER A 129 14.59 -11.80 -2.60
CA SER A 129 15.69 -12.53 -3.28
C SER A 129 16.94 -12.56 -2.40
N ARG A 130 17.33 -11.42 -1.83
CA ARG A 130 18.45 -11.30 -0.88
C ARG A 130 18.29 -12.23 0.32
N LEU A 131 17.10 -12.22 0.95
CA LEU A 131 16.80 -13.08 2.09
C LEU A 131 16.81 -14.56 1.70
N GLY A 132 16.35 -14.90 0.50
CA GLY A 132 16.45 -16.26 -0.05
C GLY A 132 17.91 -16.74 -0.15
N ASP A 133 18.78 -15.92 -0.73
CA ASP A 133 20.22 -16.25 -0.87
C ASP A 133 20.91 -16.40 0.50
N GLU A 134 20.59 -15.52 1.45
CA GLU A 134 21.12 -15.60 2.81
C GLU A 134 20.62 -16.85 3.55
N GLY A 135 19.34 -17.18 3.39
CA GLY A 135 18.75 -18.42 3.92
C GLY A 135 19.45 -19.67 3.39
N MET A 136 19.71 -19.74 2.08
CA MET A 136 20.44 -20.87 1.47
C MET A 136 21.88 -21.00 1.99
N LYS A 137 22.59 -19.88 2.20
CA LYS A 137 23.95 -19.90 2.79
C LYS A 137 23.94 -20.43 4.22
N LEU A 138 22.96 -20.03 5.02
CA LEU A 138 22.81 -20.51 6.39
C LEU A 138 22.47 -22.00 6.42
N GLU A 139 21.60 -22.47 5.54
CA GLU A 139 21.24 -23.89 5.43
C GLU A 139 22.47 -24.77 5.14
N VAL A 140 23.30 -24.36 4.17
CA VAL A 140 24.57 -25.07 3.88
C VAL A 140 25.48 -25.12 5.12
N LYS A 141 25.58 -24.03 5.88
CA LYS A 141 26.40 -23.99 7.10
C LYS A 141 25.85 -24.89 8.20
N ILE A 142 24.52 -24.96 8.36
CA ILE A 142 23.85 -25.87 9.31
C ILE A 142 24.14 -27.33 8.95
N GLN A 143 24.07 -27.69 7.66
CA GLN A 143 24.36 -29.04 7.20
C GLN A 143 25.83 -29.43 7.46
N GLN A 144 26.77 -28.53 7.16
CA GLN A 144 28.20 -28.74 7.45
C GLN A 144 28.47 -28.95 8.95
N LEU A 145 27.90 -28.10 9.80
CA LEU A 145 28.04 -28.22 11.26
C LEU A 145 27.42 -29.53 11.78
N SER A 146 26.28 -29.93 11.23
CA SER A 146 25.60 -31.19 11.59
C SER A 146 26.44 -32.41 11.21
N ALA A 147 27.02 -32.42 10.01
CA ALA A 147 27.94 -33.47 9.58
C ALA A 147 29.17 -33.55 10.49
N ARG A 148 29.78 -32.41 10.82
CA ARG A 148 30.93 -32.35 11.73
C ARG A 148 30.60 -32.85 13.13
N LYS A 149 29.41 -32.49 13.65
CA LYS A 149 28.92 -33.01 14.93
C LYS A 149 28.80 -34.53 14.93
N ALA A 150 28.24 -35.11 13.86
CA ALA A 150 28.11 -36.56 13.72
C ALA A 150 29.49 -37.26 13.70
N GLU A 151 30.46 -36.70 12.96
CA GLU A 151 31.83 -37.20 12.92
C GLU A 151 32.49 -37.20 14.31
N LEU A 152 32.36 -36.10 15.06
CA LEU A 152 32.93 -35.99 16.41
C LEU A 152 32.29 -36.97 17.40
N ILE A 153 30.97 -37.19 17.31
CA ILE A 153 30.28 -38.19 18.12
C ILE A 153 30.80 -39.59 17.79
N GLY A 154 31.00 -39.91 16.50
CA GLY A 154 31.58 -41.17 16.07
C GLY A 154 32.97 -41.40 16.66
N LYS A 155 33.87 -40.41 16.55
CA LYS A 155 35.23 -40.48 17.12
C LYS A 155 35.22 -40.64 18.64
N ARG A 156 34.38 -39.87 19.35
CA ARG A 156 34.23 -39.99 20.79
C ARG A 156 33.81 -41.40 21.20
N ASN A 157 32.83 -41.97 20.51
CA ASN A 157 32.33 -43.30 20.83
C ASN A 157 33.40 -44.37 20.59
N LEU A 158 34.21 -44.25 19.53
CA LEU A 158 35.35 -45.14 19.30
C LEU A 158 36.36 -45.07 20.45
N ILE A 159 36.75 -43.86 20.86
CA ILE A 159 37.69 -43.66 21.97
C ILE A 159 37.15 -44.23 23.28
N VAL A 160 35.84 -44.10 23.54
CA VAL A 160 35.21 -44.70 24.72
C VAL A 160 35.38 -46.22 24.72
N VAL A 161 35.12 -46.88 23.60
CA VAL A 161 35.29 -48.35 23.49
C VAL A 161 36.76 -48.76 23.66
N GLU A 162 37.69 -48.03 23.06
CA GLU A 162 39.13 -48.29 23.22
C GLU A 162 39.58 -48.11 24.67
N LEU A 163 39.07 -47.09 25.36
CA LEU A 163 39.37 -46.81 26.76
C LEU A 163 38.80 -47.90 27.69
N GLU A 164 37.57 -48.34 27.46
CA GLU A 164 36.95 -49.44 28.22
C GLU A 164 37.77 -50.72 28.10
N LYS A 165 38.20 -51.06 26.87
CA LYS A 165 39.05 -52.22 26.62
C LYS A 165 40.40 -52.12 27.33
N ALA A 166 41.09 -50.99 27.19
CA ALA A 166 42.38 -50.77 27.83
C ALA A 166 42.29 -50.82 29.37
N ASN A 167 41.18 -50.32 29.94
CA ASN A 167 40.92 -50.37 31.37
C ASN A 167 40.69 -51.81 31.87
N GLU A 168 39.97 -52.64 31.10
CA GLU A 168 39.77 -54.06 31.41
C GLU A 168 41.09 -54.83 31.36
N GLU A 169 41.90 -54.62 30.32
CA GLU A 169 43.23 -55.22 30.18
C GLU A 169 44.16 -54.84 31.35
N ALA A 170 44.25 -53.54 31.67
CA ALA A 170 45.07 -53.06 32.78
C ALA A 170 44.59 -53.59 34.15
N SER A 171 43.27 -53.73 34.34
CA SER A 171 42.71 -54.28 35.58
C SER A 171 43.10 -55.75 35.75
N LYS A 172 43.07 -56.52 34.66
CA LYS A 172 43.47 -57.93 34.67
C LYS A 172 44.97 -58.10 34.93
N GLU A 173 45.81 -57.31 34.27
CA GLU A 173 47.25 -57.32 34.50
C GLU A 173 47.59 -56.98 35.96
N LEU A 174 46.88 -56.02 36.56
CA LEU A 174 47.05 -55.67 37.97
C LEU A 174 46.65 -56.81 38.92
N GLU A 175 45.54 -57.51 38.62
CA GLU A 175 45.11 -58.67 39.38
C GLU A 175 46.15 -59.80 39.31
N ASP A 176 46.64 -60.12 38.12
CA ASP A 176 47.65 -61.15 37.90
C ASP A 176 48.98 -60.79 38.59
N PHE A 177 49.41 -59.53 38.51
CA PHE A 177 50.59 -59.04 39.22
C PHE A 177 50.45 -59.16 40.74
N THR A 178 49.27 -58.83 41.28
CA THR A 178 48.99 -58.93 42.72
C THR A 178 49.06 -60.38 43.20
N LYS A 179 48.45 -61.32 42.45
CA LYS A 179 48.56 -62.77 42.74
C LYS A 179 50.01 -63.23 42.74
N GLN A 180 50.80 -62.81 41.76
CA GLN A 180 52.21 -63.18 41.69
C GLN A 180 53.01 -62.65 42.89
N CYS A 181 52.78 -61.40 43.30
CA CYS A 181 53.42 -60.83 44.48
C CYS A 181 53.09 -61.61 45.76
N ASP A 182 51.84 -62.03 45.92
CA ASP A 182 51.41 -62.84 47.07
C ASP A 182 52.06 -64.24 47.07
N GLU A 183 52.13 -64.90 45.91
CA GLU A 183 52.84 -66.17 45.77
C GLU A 183 54.33 -66.05 46.10
N ASP A 184 54.99 -65.00 45.60
CA ASP A 184 56.41 -64.78 45.83
C ASP A 184 56.70 -64.48 47.30
N LYS A 185 55.80 -63.75 47.98
CA LYS A 185 55.87 -63.53 49.42
C LYS A 185 55.80 -64.85 50.20
N LEU A 186 54.90 -65.76 49.82
CA LEU A 186 54.79 -67.09 50.42
C LEU A 186 56.06 -67.93 50.16
N LYS A 187 56.60 -67.91 48.94
CA LYS A 187 57.85 -68.61 48.60
C LYS A 187 59.03 -68.07 49.40
N ILE A 188 59.14 -66.74 49.56
CA ILE A 188 60.19 -66.09 50.36
C ILE A 188 60.07 -66.50 51.82
N ASP A 189 58.88 -66.44 52.42
CA ASP A 189 58.65 -66.86 53.81
C ASP A 189 59.00 -68.35 54.02
N GLY A 190 58.53 -69.22 53.11
CA GLY A 190 58.87 -70.64 53.12
C GLY A 190 60.38 -70.89 53.03
N ARG A 191 61.08 -70.16 52.17
CA ARG A 191 62.55 -70.23 52.05
C ARG A 191 63.26 -69.79 53.33
N LEU A 192 62.79 -68.71 53.97
CA LEU A 192 63.35 -68.22 55.24
C LEU A 192 63.18 -69.27 56.35
N LYS A 193 61.98 -69.82 56.52
CA LYS A 193 61.70 -70.91 57.49
C LYS A 193 62.54 -72.16 57.22
N ALA A 194 62.76 -72.51 55.95
CA ALA A 194 63.63 -73.64 55.60
C ALA A 194 65.10 -73.37 55.97
N LYS A 195 65.61 -72.16 55.68
CA LYS A 195 66.97 -71.76 56.09
C LYS A 195 67.16 -71.81 57.61
N GLU A 196 66.17 -71.35 58.37
CA GLU A 196 66.19 -71.39 59.83
C GLU A 196 66.26 -72.83 60.36
N ARG A 197 65.40 -73.73 59.84
CA ARG A 197 65.43 -75.17 60.22
C ARG A 197 66.77 -75.84 59.91
N VAL A 198 67.36 -75.53 58.75
CA VAL A 198 68.70 -76.04 58.39
C VAL A 198 69.77 -75.52 59.36
N ALA A 199 69.73 -74.23 59.70
CA ALA A 199 70.67 -73.64 60.66
C ALA A 199 70.55 -74.28 62.05
N GLN A 200 69.32 -74.47 62.54
CA GLN A 200 69.04 -75.15 63.81
C GLN A 200 69.55 -76.61 63.80
N SER A 201 69.23 -77.37 62.75
CA SER A 201 69.68 -78.76 62.60
C SER A 201 71.20 -78.87 62.57
N ASN A 202 71.88 -77.95 61.87
CA ASN A 202 73.34 -77.88 61.84
C ASN A 202 73.93 -77.58 63.23
N ALA A 203 73.30 -76.70 64.01
CA ALA A 203 73.72 -76.40 65.38
C ALA A 203 73.54 -77.63 66.29
N SER A 204 72.40 -78.32 66.21
CA SER A 204 72.15 -79.57 66.94
C SER A 204 73.15 -80.68 66.56
N TRP A 205 73.48 -80.81 65.27
CA TRP A 205 74.47 -81.78 64.80
C TRP A 205 75.87 -81.48 65.34
N LYS A 206 76.28 -80.21 65.40
CA LYS A 206 77.56 -79.83 66.03
C LYS A 206 77.61 -80.26 67.50
N LEU A 207 76.59 -79.94 68.28
CA LEU A 207 76.49 -80.35 69.70
C LEU A 207 76.50 -81.87 69.86
N PHE A 208 75.82 -82.60 68.98
CA PHE A 208 75.81 -84.06 69.00
C PHE A 208 77.21 -84.65 68.80
N LYS A 209 77.98 -84.14 67.83
CA LYS A 209 79.36 -84.58 67.59
C LYS A 209 80.25 -84.30 68.81
N GLU A 210 80.15 -83.10 69.38
CA GLU A 210 80.91 -82.71 70.58
C GLU A 210 80.62 -83.67 71.76
N ASN A 211 79.36 -84.06 71.97
CA ASN A 211 78.96 -85.00 73.03
C ASN A 211 79.48 -86.44 72.82
N LEU A 212 79.75 -86.84 71.57
CA LEU A 212 80.31 -88.16 71.25
C LEU A 212 81.84 -88.21 71.33
N GLY A 213 82.50 -87.09 71.64
CA GLY A 213 83.96 -87.01 71.71
C GLY A 213 84.66 -86.95 70.35
N TRP A 214 83.95 -86.47 69.31
CA TRP A 214 84.47 -86.22 67.97
C TRP A 214 84.73 -84.73 67.72
#